data_AF-A0A839HMA6-F1
#
_entry.id   AF-A0A839HMA6-F1
#
_cell.length_a   1.000
_cell.length_b   1.000
_cell.length_c   1.000
_cell.angle_alpha   90.00
_cell.angle_beta   90.00
_cell.angle_gamma   90.00
#
_symmetry.space_group_name_H-M   'P 1'
#
loop_
_entity.id
_entity.type
_entity.pdbx_description
1 polymer ?
#
loop_
_entity_poly.entity_id
_entity_poly.type
_entity_poly.pdbx_seq_one_letter_code
_entity_poly.pdbx_strand_id
1 'polypeptide(L)'
;MATLPPRGQTPASSLPQPPCGLATLLGATERAMREAPGDLLRVPTRVRSLVEYEGLFGGPGTPALDVDLHRGPDGRPRATLRPPPGLPLLHATVRLFFAQGGEACDIVSVGPSSAPPTLDDFLQALAALPLPRRECSLLLAPEAMHLDRAAQGRLAGALLAHAAASGLQFVLLDLPGGEAPLDAATLAAGRAVLDSPHGAFGALHGPRLRIPLALPLPEAERRVRVWRGSGPAVGLPALRRTDPAGHAAVLQCLAGARHAVPASALVAGLQARGDRELGVWKALSGLPLPDEVEPVQAFSAAQAEALAADPVGGRAINLVRSVPGRGPRLWGARTLADREPESRYVPVRRLLAELTAALRRRFDLLSRQPRRRGAGATPPLWQQLAEQADLELHGWWDRGALLGAKPAEAYFVRCGPGLTQTEAETRAGRHTLLVGLAVLKPGEFQVLRLVWPDAAA
;
A
#
# COMPACT_ATOMS: atom_id res chain seq x y z
N MET A 1 33.51 46.45 25.27
CA MET A 1 32.10 46.01 25.25
C MET A 1 31.95 44.96 24.16
N ALA A 2 32.03 43.67 24.52
CA ALA A 2 31.78 42.56 23.62
C ALA A 2 30.47 41.89 24.04
N THR A 3 29.45 41.98 23.19
CA THR A 3 28.13 41.38 23.41
C THR A 3 28.19 39.88 23.10
N LEU A 4 27.94 39.06 24.12
CA LEU A 4 27.71 37.61 24.00
C LEU A 4 26.44 37.33 23.16
N PRO A 5 26.42 36.23 22.37
CA PRO A 5 25.20 35.80 21.68
C PRO A 5 24.21 35.18 22.68
N PRO A 6 22.89 35.23 22.38
CA PRO A 6 21.87 34.71 23.28
C PRO A 6 21.97 33.19 23.39
N ARG A 7 21.96 32.70 24.65
CA ARG A 7 21.77 31.28 24.97
C ARG A 7 20.31 30.91 24.67
N GLY A 8 20.10 29.95 23.77
CA GLY A 8 18.78 29.34 23.61
C GLY A 8 18.50 28.84 22.20
N GLN A 9 19.07 27.69 21.86
CA GLN A 9 18.49 26.67 20.99
C GLN A 9 19.48 25.51 20.95
N THR A 10 19.31 24.56 21.88
CA THR A 10 19.79 23.20 21.61
C THR A 10 19.14 22.77 20.31
N PRO A 11 19.89 22.35 19.27
CA PRO A 11 19.28 21.81 18.08
C PRO A 11 18.39 20.67 18.53
N ALA A 12 17.10 20.72 18.20
CA ALA A 12 16.23 19.57 18.32
C ALA A 12 17.00 18.42 17.67
N SER A 13 17.37 17.42 18.48
CA SER A 13 18.01 16.20 18.01
C SER A 13 17.03 15.55 17.04
N SER A 14 17.09 15.94 15.77
CA SER A 14 16.30 15.38 14.70
C SER A 14 16.91 14.01 14.43
N LEU A 15 16.41 13.00 15.17
CA LEU A 15 16.55 11.62 14.73
C LEU A 15 16.12 11.59 13.26
N PRO A 16 16.90 10.94 12.37
CA PRO A 16 16.48 10.80 10.99
C PRO A 16 15.07 10.21 10.97
N GLN A 17 14.15 10.90 10.30
CA GLN A 17 12.82 10.34 10.09
C GLN A 17 13.02 9.01 9.35
N PRO A 18 12.41 7.91 9.81
CA PRO A 18 12.44 6.67 9.05
C PRO A 18 11.86 6.92 7.65
N PRO A 19 12.20 6.10 6.65
CA PRO A 19 11.54 6.18 5.36
C PRO A 19 10.03 6.05 5.56
N CYS A 20 9.30 7.09 5.18
CA CYS A 20 7.84 7.04 5.08
C CYS A 20 7.48 6.18 3.86
N GLY A 21 6.52 5.26 3.99
CA GLY A 21 6.00 4.53 2.83
C GLY A 21 6.71 3.23 2.46
N LEU A 22 7.26 2.51 3.44
CA LEU A 22 7.70 1.13 3.22
C LEU A 22 6.53 0.21 2.85
N ALA A 23 6.78 -0.74 1.95
CA ALA A 23 5.84 -1.78 1.57
C ALA A 23 6.48 -3.15 1.60
N THR A 24 5.70 -4.17 1.92
CA THR A 24 6.06 -5.58 1.79
C THR A 24 5.14 -6.20 0.75
N LEU A 25 5.72 -6.76 -0.31
CA LEU A 25 5.03 -7.26 -1.48
C LEU A 25 5.23 -8.78 -1.57
N LEU A 26 4.13 -9.54 -1.45
CA LEU A 26 4.12 -11.00 -1.58
C LEU A 26 3.63 -11.36 -2.98
N GLY A 27 4.44 -12.04 -3.78
CA GLY A 27 4.02 -12.41 -5.11
C GLY A 27 4.98 -13.35 -5.83
N ALA A 28 4.57 -13.80 -7.01
CA ALA A 28 5.37 -14.70 -7.81
C ALA A 28 6.45 -13.92 -8.57
N THR A 29 7.66 -14.46 -8.64
CA THR A 29 8.82 -13.80 -9.27
C THR A 29 9.37 -14.67 -10.40
N GLU A 30 10.00 -14.07 -11.41
CA GLU A 30 10.63 -14.83 -12.50
C GLU A 30 11.77 -15.72 -11.97
N ARG A 31 12.55 -15.17 -11.04
CA ARG A 31 13.57 -15.87 -10.27
C ARG A 31 13.58 -15.38 -8.83
N ALA A 32 14.35 -16.04 -7.97
CA ALA A 32 14.60 -15.60 -6.61
C ALA A 32 16.05 -15.96 -6.28
N MET A 33 16.99 -15.11 -6.68
CA MET A 33 18.42 -15.43 -6.64
C MET A 33 19.28 -14.22 -6.27
N ARG A 34 20.14 -14.37 -5.25
CA ARG A 34 21.27 -13.48 -4.98
C ARG A 34 22.59 -14.14 -5.36
N GLU A 35 22.84 -15.33 -4.82
CA GLU A 35 24.05 -16.12 -5.05
C GLU A 35 23.75 -17.44 -5.74
N ALA A 36 22.64 -18.10 -5.35
CA ALA A 36 22.23 -19.38 -5.88
C ALA A 36 20.73 -19.38 -6.24
N PRO A 37 20.29 -20.15 -7.27
CA PRO A 37 18.88 -20.23 -7.62
C PRO A 37 18.01 -20.65 -6.42
N GLY A 38 17.03 -19.82 -6.06
CA GLY A 38 16.06 -20.11 -5.00
C GLY A 38 16.48 -19.65 -3.60
N ASP A 39 17.67 -19.07 -3.41
CA ASP A 39 18.13 -18.60 -2.09
C ASP A 39 17.30 -17.44 -1.51
N LEU A 40 16.55 -16.71 -2.35
CA LEU A 40 15.62 -15.66 -1.93
C LEU A 40 14.16 -16.13 -1.82
N LEU A 41 13.87 -17.41 -2.08
CA LEU A 41 12.50 -17.93 -1.99
C LEU A 41 11.98 -17.78 -0.56
N ARG A 42 10.88 -17.05 -0.39
CA ARG A 42 10.25 -16.73 0.91
C ARG A 42 11.19 -16.03 1.91
N VAL A 43 12.27 -15.43 1.42
CA VAL A 43 13.19 -14.61 2.23
C VAL A 43 12.88 -13.14 1.97
N PRO A 44 12.34 -12.39 2.95
CA PRO A 44 12.09 -10.96 2.80
C PRO A 44 13.36 -10.22 2.41
N THR A 45 13.33 -9.61 1.23
CA THR A 45 14.51 -8.94 0.66
C THR A 45 14.16 -7.51 0.29
N ARG A 46 14.83 -6.57 0.95
CA ARG A 46 14.69 -5.14 0.70
C ARG A 46 15.27 -4.79 -0.67
N VAL A 47 14.51 -4.02 -1.45
CA VAL A 47 14.95 -3.37 -2.68
C VAL A 47 14.57 -1.88 -2.63
N ARG A 48 15.37 -1.03 -3.27
CA ARG A 48 15.20 0.43 -3.33
C ARG A 48 14.95 0.96 -4.73
N SER A 49 14.95 0.09 -5.73
CA SER A 49 14.65 0.46 -7.12
C SER A 49 14.12 -0.73 -7.91
N LEU A 50 13.47 -0.44 -9.03
CA LEU A 50 13.07 -1.47 -9.99
C LEU A 50 14.29 -2.22 -10.56
N VAL A 51 15.41 -1.54 -10.77
CA VAL A 51 16.65 -2.18 -11.28
C VAL A 51 17.19 -3.21 -10.28
N GLU A 52 17.20 -2.87 -9.00
CA GLU A 52 17.60 -3.80 -7.95
C GLU A 52 16.65 -5.00 -7.85
N TYR A 53 15.33 -4.75 -7.94
CA TYR A 53 14.34 -5.81 -8.05
C TYR A 53 14.64 -6.73 -9.23
N GLU A 54 14.81 -6.18 -10.43
CA GLU A 54 15.03 -6.96 -11.65
C GLU A 54 16.35 -7.72 -11.63
N GLY A 55 17.36 -7.23 -10.91
CA GLY A 55 18.61 -7.93 -10.64
C GLY A 55 18.41 -9.22 -9.83
N LEU A 56 17.59 -9.18 -8.77
CA LEU A 56 17.39 -10.29 -7.83
C LEU A 56 16.24 -11.23 -8.20
N PHE A 57 15.14 -10.67 -8.72
CA PHE A 57 13.86 -11.35 -8.91
C PHE A 57 13.46 -11.51 -10.38
N GLY A 58 14.21 -10.89 -11.29
CA GLY A 58 13.93 -10.90 -12.72
C GLY A 58 12.86 -9.87 -13.14
N GLY A 59 12.56 -9.87 -14.42
CA GLY A 59 11.57 -8.99 -15.03
C GLY A 59 10.14 -9.51 -14.87
N PRO A 60 9.22 -9.12 -15.77
CA PRO A 60 7.86 -9.61 -15.79
C PRO A 60 7.72 -11.04 -16.38
N GLY A 61 8.77 -11.86 -16.28
CA GLY A 61 8.75 -13.33 -16.40
C GLY A 61 7.99 -13.96 -17.57
N THR A 62 7.56 -15.21 -17.38
CA THR A 62 6.59 -15.91 -18.23
C THR A 62 5.16 -15.55 -17.80
N PRO A 63 4.16 -15.64 -18.70
CA PRO A 63 4.19 -16.32 -20.00
C PRO A 63 4.64 -15.46 -21.18
N ALA A 64 4.88 -16.13 -22.32
CA ALA A 64 5.08 -15.49 -23.62
C ALA A 64 3.82 -14.74 -24.06
N LEU A 65 4.01 -13.68 -24.85
CA LEU A 65 2.93 -12.86 -25.37
C LEU A 65 2.63 -13.28 -26.80
N ASP A 66 1.47 -13.87 -27.00
CA ASP A 66 1.04 -14.34 -28.31
C ASP A 66 0.29 -13.23 -29.05
N VAL A 67 0.74 -12.89 -30.25
CA VAL A 67 0.15 -11.84 -31.10
C VAL A 67 -0.28 -12.44 -32.42
N ASP A 68 -1.55 -12.28 -32.78
CA ASP A 68 -2.08 -12.68 -34.08
C ASP A 68 -1.85 -11.59 -35.12
N LEU A 69 -1.02 -11.88 -36.12
CA LEU A 69 -0.76 -11.03 -37.26
C LEU A 69 -1.64 -11.46 -38.44
N HIS A 70 -2.48 -10.55 -38.92
CA HIS A 70 -3.39 -10.76 -40.05
C HIS A 70 -3.36 -9.56 -41.01
N ARG A 71 -4.00 -9.68 -42.17
CA ARG A 71 -4.19 -8.57 -43.10
C ARG A 71 -5.57 -7.96 -42.91
N GLY A 72 -5.63 -6.63 -42.84
CA GLY A 72 -6.88 -5.88 -42.83
C GLY A 72 -7.56 -5.85 -44.21
N PRO A 73 -8.79 -5.32 -44.29
CA PRO A 73 -9.51 -5.16 -45.55
C PRO A 73 -8.79 -4.29 -46.58
N ASP A 74 -7.94 -3.38 -46.10
CA ASP A 74 -7.05 -2.49 -46.85
C ASP A 74 -5.73 -3.16 -47.28
N GLY A 75 -5.57 -4.46 -47.03
CA GLY A 75 -4.36 -5.23 -47.35
C GLY A 75 -3.17 -4.96 -46.43
N ARG A 76 -3.30 -3.99 -45.50
CA ARG A 76 -2.26 -3.61 -44.54
C ARG A 76 -2.18 -4.62 -43.38
N PRO A 77 -0.98 -4.87 -42.83
CA PRO A 77 -0.84 -5.76 -41.68
C PRO A 77 -1.50 -5.15 -40.44
N ARG A 78 -2.21 -5.98 -39.68
CA ARG A 78 -2.82 -5.66 -38.40
C ARG A 78 -2.48 -6.74 -37.40
N ALA A 79 -2.24 -6.34 -36.17
CA ALA A 79 -1.88 -7.25 -35.09
C ALA A 79 -2.92 -7.15 -33.96
N THR A 80 -3.26 -8.30 -33.40
CA THR A 80 -4.14 -8.41 -32.22
C THR A 80 -3.41 -9.20 -31.15
N LEU A 81 -3.23 -8.62 -29.98
CA LEU A 81 -2.71 -9.34 -28.83
C LEU A 81 -3.74 -10.38 -28.38
N ARG A 82 -3.37 -11.66 -28.34
CA ARG A 82 -4.21 -12.68 -27.70
C ARG A 82 -4.32 -12.34 -26.22
N PRO A 83 -5.49 -12.55 -25.57
CA PRO A 83 -5.63 -12.29 -24.15
C PRO A 83 -4.44 -12.90 -23.40
N PRO A 84 -3.60 -12.08 -22.75
CA PRO A 84 -2.36 -12.58 -22.19
C PRO A 84 -2.73 -13.61 -21.12
N PRO A 85 -2.07 -14.78 -21.08
CA PRO A 85 -2.15 -15.62 -19.90
C PRO A 85 -1.54 -14.80 -18.77
N GLY A 86 -2.23 -14.71 -17.62
CA GLY A 86 -1.99 -13.74 -16.55
C GLY A 86 -0.54 -13.26 -16.43
N LEU A 87 -0.32 -11.97 -16.73
CA LEU A 87 0.98 -11.33 -16.53
C LEU A 87 1.35 -11.34 -15.04
N PRO A 88 2.63 -11.47 -14.68
CA PRO A 88 3.03 -11.40 -13.28
C PRO A 88 2.71 -10.02 -12.72
N LEU A 89 1.88 -10.04 -11.67
CA LEU A 89 1.29 -8.84 -11.10
C LEU A 89 2.27 -8.16 -10.14
N LEU A 90 3.20 -8.91 -9.54
CA LEU A 90 4.22 -8.41 -8.62
C LEU A 90 5.21 -7.48 -9.33
N HIS A 91 5.77 -7.87 -10.48
CA HIS A 91 6.68 -6.99 -11.24
C HIS A 91 5.97 -5.69 -11.63
N ALA A 92 4.74 -5.79 -12.16
CA ALA A 92 3.94 -4.61 -12.49
C ALA A 92 3.66 -3.73 -11.26
N THR A 93 3.39 -4.35 -10.11
CA THR A 93 3.17 -3.67 -8.83
C THR A 93 4.42 -2.93 -8.36
N VAL A 94 5.59 -3.57 -8.43
CA VAL A 94 6.88 -2.96 -8.05
C VAL A 94 7.19 -1.77 -8.96
N ARG A 95 6.98 -1.92 -10.27
CA ARG A 95 7.13 -0.82 -11.24
C ARG A 95 6.22 0.35 -10.90
N LEU A 96 4.93 0.11 -10.64
CA LEU A 96 3.98 1.16 -10.26
C LEU A 96 4.34 1.80 -8.92
N PHE A 97 4.74 1.00 -7.93
CA PHE A 97 5.12 1.48 -6.61
C PHE A 97 6.25 2.52 -6.70
N PHE A 98 7.35 2.18 -7.39
CA PHE A 98 8.47 3.10 -7.59
C PHE A 98 8.09 4.29 -8.49
N ALA A 99 7.30 4.07 -9.55
CA ALA A 99 6.84 5.15 -10.43
C ALA A 99 5.93 6.17 -9.71
N GLN A 100 5.21 5.75 -8.68
CA GLN A 100 4.36 6.64 -7.87
C GLN A 100 5.08 7.24 -6.66
N GLY A 101 6.41 7.04 -6.52
CA GLY A 101 7.21 7.71 -5.50
C GLY A 101 7.50 6.88 -4.25
N GLY A 102 7.26 5.56 -4.29
CA GLY A 102 7.77 4.63 -3.29
C GLY A 102 9.30 4.59 -3.29
N GLU A 103 9.91 4.53 -2.11
CA GLU A 103 11.38 4.63 -1.96
C GLU A 103 12.05 3.28 -1.71
N ALA A 104 11.34 2.38 -1.04
CA ALA A 104 11.84 1.04 -0.76
C ALA A 104 10.68 0.06 -0.48
N CYS A 105 10.87 -1.20 -0.83
CA CYS A 105 9.95 -2.27 -0.48
C CYS A 105 10.70 -3.57 -0.18
N ASP A 106 10.10 -4.41 0.67
CA ASP A 106 10.52 -5.79 0.89
C ASP A 106 9.76 -6.69 -0.07
N ILE A 107 10.48 -7.52 -0.79
CA ILE A 107 9.92 -8.53 -1.69
C ILE A 107 9.97 -9.87 -0.98
N VAL A 108 8.83 -10.58 -1.00
CA VAL A 108 8.75 -11.97 -0.55
C VAL A 108 8.26 -12.79 -1.74
N SER A 109 9.20 -13.48 -2.40
CA SER A 109 8.85 -14.40 -3.48
C SER A 109 8.08 -15.58 -2.91
N VAL A 110 6.88 -15.84 -3.45
CA VAL A 110 6.04 -16.99 -3.06
C VAL A 110 6.28 -18.21 -3.94
N GLY A 111 6.99 -18.04 -5.06
CA GLY A 111 7.23 -19.07 -6.06
C GLY A 111 7.51 -18.48 -7.45
N PRO A 112 7.76 -19.34 -8.46
CA PRO A 112 8.06 -18.91 -9.82
C PRO A 112 6.81 -18.36 -10.52
N SER A 113 6.96 -17.29 -11.31
CA SER A 113 5.86 -16.68 -12.07
C SER A 113 5.34 -17.54 -13.23
N SER A 114 5.97 -18.69 -13.51
CA SER A 114 5.54 -19.63 -14.54
C SER A 114 4.27 -20.40 -14.19
N ALA A 115 3.83 -20.35 -12.93
CA ALA A 115 2.59 -20.95 -12.45
C ALA A 115 1.85 -20.01 -11.49
N PRO A 116 0.50 -20.02 -11.46
CA PRO A 116 -0.25 -19.22 -10.50
C PRO A 116 0.02 -19.73 -9.06
N PRO A 117 0.33 -18.84 -8.11
CA PRO A 117 0.62 -19.25 -6.74
C PRO A 117 -0.64 -19.76 -6.03
N THR A 118 -0.47 -20.76 -5.17
CA THR A 118 -1.54 -21.33 -4.35
C THR A 118 -1.72 -20.54 -3.05
N LEU A 119 -2.82 -20.76 -2.34
CA LEU A 119 -3.02 -20.18 -1.00
C LEU A 119 -1.88 -20.59 -0.05
N ASP A 120 -1.43 -21.84 -0.13
CA ASP A 120 -0.39 -22.37 0.74
C ASP A 120 0.96 -21.67 0.51
N ASP A 121 1.30 -21.35 -0.74
CA ASP A 121 2.49 -20.57 -1.08
C ASP A 121 2.50 -19.20 -0.39
N PHE A 122 1.36 -18.51 -0.37
CA PHE A 122 1.23 -17.24 0.35
C PHE A 122 1.31 -17.40 1.86
N LEU A 123 0.67 -18.42 2.44
CA LEU A 123 0.71 -18.65 3.88
C LEU A 123 2.12 -19.01 4.37
N GLN A 124 2.87 -19.79 3.60
CA GLN A 124 4.27 -20.10 3.90
C GLN A 124 5.16 -18.86 3.79
N ALA A 125 4.94 -18.01 2.77
CA ALA A 125 5.64 -16.74 2.63
C ALA A 125 5.33 -15.77 3.80
N LEU A 126 4.07 -15.69 4.22
CA LEU A 126 3.65 -14.86 5.36
C LEU A 126 4.23 -15.36 6.69
N ALA A 127 4.32 -16.68 6.88
CA ALA A 127 4.92 -17.27 8.07
C ALA A 127 6.43 -16.96 8.19
N ALA A 128 7.12 -16.78 7.06
CA ALA A 128 8.54 -16.40 7.03
C ALA A 128 8.77 -14.90 7.25
N LEU A 129 7.73 -14.06 7.17
CA LEU A 129 7.85 -12.61 7.33
C LEU A 129 8.00 -12.23 8.81
N PRO A 130 9.06 -11.52 9.22
CA PRO A 130 9.19 -11.05 10.59
C PRO A 130 8.20 -9.91 10.88
N LEU A 131 7.64 -9.92 12.08
CA LEU A 131 6.79 -8.81 12.54
C LEU A 131 7.62 -7.52 12.67
N PRO A 132 7.18 -6.40 12.06
CA PRO A 132 7.87 -5.13 12.18
C PRO A 132 7.84 -4.64 13.63
N ARG A 133 8.98 -4.10 14.08
CA ARG A 133 9.13 -3.62 15.46
C ARG A 133 9.25 -2.10 15.57
N ARG A 134 9.76 -1.45 14.53
CA ARG A 134 10.25 -0.06 14.59
C ARG A 134 9.87 0.82 13.41
N GLU A 135 9.30 0.23 12.36
CA GLU A 135 8.90 0.92 11.15
C GLU A 135 7.52 0.43 10.75
N CYS A 136 6.71 1.35 10.23
CA CYS A 136 5.45 0.97 9.66
C CYS A 136 5.64 0.51 8.22
N SER A 137 4.81 -0.43 7.78
CA SER A 137 4.83 -0.90 6.41
C SER A 137 3.43 -1.21 5.90
N LEU A 138 3.25 -1.02 4.60
CA LEU A 138 2.13 -1.57 3.85
C LEU A 138 2.39 -3.05 3.58
N LEU A 139 1.34 -3.87 3.53
CA LEU A 139 1.43 -5.28 3.16
C LEU A 139 0.40 -5.57 2.07
N LEU A 140 0.84 -6.18 0.96
CA LEU A 140 -0.05 -6.54 -0.14
C LEU A 140 0.45 -7.77 -0.90
N ALA A 141 -0.49 -8.47 -1.51
CA ALA A 141 -0.26 -9.68 -2.28
C ALA A 141 -0.95 -9.59 -3.65
N PRO A 142 -0.33 -8.93 -4.66
CA PRO A 142 -1.00 -8.66 -5.93
C PRO A 142 -1.46 -9.93 -6.67
N GLU A 143 -0.71 -11.04 -6.60
CA GLU A 143 -1.11 -12.33 -7.17
C GLU A 143 -2.23 -13.05 -6.42
N ALA A 144 -2.68 -12.57 -5.26
CA ALA A 144 -3.87 -13.12 -4.59
C ALA A 144 -5.10 -13.08 -5.51
N MET A 145 -5.10 -12.18 -6.48
CA MET A 145 -6.08 -12.06 -7.57
C MET A 145 -6.25 -13.33 -8.42
N HIS A 146 -5.28 -14.26 -8.42
CA HIS A 146 -5.36 -15.56 -9.09
C HIS A 146 -6.04 -16.65 -8.25
N LEU A 147 -6.17 -16.43 -6.94
CA LEU A 147 -6.87 -17.34 -6.04
C LEU A 147 -8.39 -17.24 -6.27
N ASP A 148 -9.11 -18.32 -5.98
CA ASP A 148 -10.57 -18.26 -5.89
C ASP A 148 -11.01 -17.35 -4.71
N ARG A 149 -12.28 -16.96 -4.72
CA ARG A 149 -12.83 -16.01 -3.73
C ARG A 149 -12.67 -16.48 -2.28
N ALA A 150 -12.83 -17.79 -2.01
CA ALA A 150 -12.72 -18.32 -0.66
C ALA A 150 -11.25 -18.33 -0.18
N ALA A 151 -10.32 -18.69 -1.06
CA ALA A 151 -8.90 -18.60 -0.80
C ALA A 151 -8.42 -17.16 -0.60
N GLN A 152 -8.93 -16.19 -1.37
CA GLN A 152 -8.65 -14.77 -1.15
C GLN A 152 -9.11 -14.30 0.23
N GLY A 153 -10.31 -14.71 0.68
CA GLY A 153 -10.80 -14.40 2.02
C GLY A 153 -9.91 -14.95 3.13
N ARG A 154 -9.47 -16.22 3.01
CA ARG A 154 -8.54 -16.84 3.97
C ARG A 154 -7.19 -16.14 4.01
N LEU A 155 -6.63 -15.79 2.85
CA LEU A 155 -5.39 -15.03 2.77
C LEU A 155 -5.54 -13.64 3.41
N ALA A 156 -6.62 -12.92 3.09
CA ALA A 156 -6.89 -11.60 3.67
C ALA A 156 -6.97 -11.67 5.20
N GLY A 157 -7.67 -12.67 5.75
CA GLY A 157 -7.73 -12.90 7.18
C GLY A 157 -6.35 -13.12 7.82
N ALA A 158 -5.49 -13.92 7.16
CA ALA A 158 -4.13 -14.17 7.63
C ALA A 158 -3.24 -12.91 7.57
N LEU A 159 -3.29 -12.15 6.47
CA LEU A 159 -2.56 -10.88 6.33
C LEU A 159 -2.99 -9.87 7.40
N LEU A 160 -4.30 -9.73 7.65
CA LEU A 160 -4.84 -8.83 8.67
C LEU A 160 -4.42 -9.24 10.08
N ALA A 161 -4.44 -10.54 10.39
CA ALA A 161 -3.97 -11.06 11.68
C ALA A 161 -2.47 -10.79 11.89
N HIS A 162 -1.66 -10.99 10.85
CA HIS A 162 -0.23 -10.69 10.89
C HIS A 162 0.02 -9.18 11.12
N ALA A 163 -0.71 -8.32 10.42
CA ALA A 163 -0.63 -6.88 10.60
C ALA A 163 -1.05 -6.43 12.01
N ALA A 164 -2.15 -7.01 12.53
CA ALA A 164 -2.64 -6.74 13.88
C ALA A 164 -1.65 -7.16 14.98
N ALA A 165 -0.93 -8.26 14.79
CA ALA A 165 0.05 -8.76 15.77
C ALA A 165 1.20 -7.77 16.03
N SER A 166 1.65 -7.04 15.01
CA SER A 166 2.67 -5.98 15.20
C SER A 166 2.08 -4.65 15.64
N GLY A 167 0.86 -4.36 15.18
CA GLY A 167 0.22 -3.05 15.27
C GLY A 167 0.80 -2.00 14.32
N LEU A 168 1.87 -2.33 13.57
CA LEU A 168 2.67 -1.42 12.75
C LEU A 168 2.52 -1.68 11.24
N GLN A 169 1.82 -2.73 10.84
CA GLN A 169 1.53 -3.03 9.45
C GLN A 169 0.10 -2.66 9.07
N PHE A 170 -0.11 -2.34 7.79
CA PHE A 170 -1.42 -2.05 7.23
C PHE A 170 -1.59 -2.75 5.88
N VAL A 171 -2.68 -3.52 5.72
CA VAL A 171 -2.89 -4.38 4.56
C VAL A 171 -3.70 -3.65 3.49
N LEU A 172 -3.19 -3.63 2.26
CA LEU A 172 -3.95 -3.20 1.08
C LEU A 172 -4.52 -4.44 0.41
N LEU A 173 -5.85 -4.56 0.45
CA LEU A 173 -6.60 -5.67 -0.12
C LEU A 173 -7.27 -5.23 -1.41
N ASP A 174 -7.46 -6.17 -2.33
CA ASP A 174 -8.18 -5.97 -3.58
C ASP A 174 -9.51 -6.73 -3.57
N LEU A 175 -10.50 -6.14 -4.23
CA LEU A 175 -11.82 -6.74 -4.34
C LEU A 175 -11.76 -8.07 -5.12
N PRO A 176 -12.26 -9.18 -4.52
CA PRO A 176 -12.35 -10.47 -5.21
C PRO A 176 -13.34 -10.43 -6.38
N GLY A 177 -12.98 -11.02 -7.52
CA GLY A 177 -13.91 -11.11 -8.66
C GLY A 177 -13.31 -11.21 -10.06
N GLY A 178 -11.98 -11.17 -10.21
CA GLY A 178 -11.39 -11.25 -11.56
C GLY A 178 -11.54 -9.94 -12.35
N GLU A 179 -11.54 -10.05 -13.68
CA GLU A 179 -11.91 -8.96 -14.60
C GLU A 179 -13.40 -8.98 -14.98
N ALA A 180 -14.18 -9.92 -14.42
CA ALA A 180 -15.62 -9.97 -14.65
C ALA A 180 -16.30 -8.70 -14.10
N PRO A 181 -17.43 -8.29 -14.68
CA PRO A 181 -18.21 -7.18 -14.14
C PRO A 181 -18.54 -7.40 -12.65
N LEU A 182 -18.20 -6.42 -11.83
CA LEU A 182 -18.56 -6.33 -10.42
C LEU A 182 -20.02 -5.86 -10.31
N ASP A 183 -20.94 -6.79 -10.54
CA ASP A 183 -22.36 -6.60 -10.24
C ASP A 183 -22.63 -6.63 -8.72
N ALA A 184 -23.86 -6.33 -8.33
CA ALA A 184 -24.25 -6.27 -6.92
C ALA A 184 -23.98 -7.59 -6.17
N ALA A 185 -24.21 -8.74 -6.83
CA ALA A 185 -23.99 -10.05 -6.23
C ALA A 185 -22.49 -10.34 -6.02
N THR A 186 -21.66 -10.02 -7.01
CA THR A 186 -20.20 -10.17 -6.96
C THR A 186 -19.59 -9.28 -5.89
N LEU A 187 -20.06 -8.02 -5.78
CA LEU A 187 -19.65 -7.07 -4.75
C LEU A 187 -20.01 -7.57 -3.35
N ALA A 188 -21.26 -8.03 -3.16
CA ALA A 188 -21.72 -8.57 -1.89
C ALA A 188 -20.92 -9.81 -1.48
N ALA A 189 -20.72 -10.76 -2.41
CA ALA A 189 -19.97 -11.97 -2.13
C ALA A 189 -18.46 -11.71 -1.90
N GLY A 190 -17.87 -10.77 -2.63
CA GLY A 190 -16.49 -10.32 -2.42
C GLY A 190 -16.29 -9.69 -1.05
N ARG A 191 -17.25 -8.90 -0.56
CA ARG A 191 -17.23 -8.37 0.81
C ARG A 191 -17.39 -9.46 1.86
N ALA A 192 -18.30 -10.42 1.64
CA ALA A 192 -18.63 -11.44 2.63
C ALA A 192 -17.42 -12.31 3.03
N VAL A 193 -16.49 -12.57 2.10
CA VAL A 193 -15.29 -13.37 2.38
C VAL A 193 -14.18 -12.60 3.11
N LEU A 194 -14.32 -11.29 3.30
CA LEU A 194 -13.34 -10.41 3.94
C LEU A 194 -13.72 -10.06 5.40
N ASP A 195 -14.58 -10.86 6.01
CA ASP A 195 -14.93 -10.70 7.42
C ASP A 195 -13.77 -11.12 8.33
N SER A 196 -13.32 -10.19 9.18
CA SER A 196 -12.17 -10.40 10.05
C SER A 196 -12.27 -9.55 11.32
N PRO A 197 -11.94 -10.09 12.51
CA PRO A 197 -11.83 -9.29 13.73
C PRO A 197 -10.69 -8.25 13.67
N HIS A 198 -9.83 -8.33 12.65
CA HIS A 198 -8.70 -7.43 12.43
C HIS A 198 -8.95 -6.45 11.27
N GLY A 199 -10.21 -6.21 10.88
CA GLY A 199 -10.57 -5.33 9.77
C GLY A 199 -10.03 -3.90 9.88
N ALA A 200 -9.73 -3.43 11.10
CA ALA A 200 -9.09 -2.14 11.33
C ALA A 200 -7.69 -2.02 10.69
N PHE A 201 -7.02 -3.14 10.42
CA PHE A 201 -5.66 -3.21 9.90
C PHE A 201 -5.56 -3.34 8.39
N GLY A 202 -6.67 -3.20 7.66
CA GLY A 202 -6.61 -3.19 6.21
C GLY A 202 -7.74 -2.43 5.54
N ALA A 203 -7.54 -2.16 4.26
CA ALA A 203 -8.48 -1.43 3.42
C ALA A 203 -8.66 -2.15 2.09
N LEU A 204 -9.92 -2.26 1.67
CA LEU A 204 -10.32 -2.89 0.43
C LEU A 204 -10.36 -1.87 -0.70
N HIS A 205 -9.74 -2.21 -1.83
CA HIS A 205 -9.65 -1.38 -3.01
C HIS A 205 -10.24 -2.07 -4.22
N GLY A 206 -10.81 -1.28 -5.13
CA GLY A 206 -11.31 -1.78 -6.41
C GLY A 206 -11.75 -0.61 -7.31
N PRO A 207 -12.21 -0.87 -8.54
CA PRO A 207 -12.04 -2.12 -9.27
C PRO A 207 -10.56 -2.33 -9.65
N ARG A 208 -10.27 -3.42 -10.37
CA ARG A 208 -8.97 -3.56 -11.06
C ARG A 208 -8.70 -2.37 -11.98
N LEU A 209 -7.42 -2.15 -12.27
CA LEU A 209 -6.95 -1.05 -13.09
C LEU A 209 -6.33 -1.57 -14.38
N ARG A 210 -6.68 -0.98 -15.52
CA ARG A 210 -5.98 -1.17 -16.78
C ARG A 210 -4.81 -0.20 -16.84
N ILE A 211 -3.61 -0.74 -17.03
CA ILE A 211 -2.39 0.04 -17.24
C ILE A 211 -1.76 -0.33 -18.58
N PRO A 212 -0.93 0.54 -19.18
CA PRO A 212 -0.14 0.18 -20.34
C PRO A 212 0.74 -1.03 -20.01
N LEU A 213 0.79 -1.99 -20.93
CA LEU A 213 1.72 -3.12 -20.82
C LEU A 213 3.16 -2.62 -20.66
N ALA A 214 3.52 -1.58 -21.43
CA ALA A 214 4.81 -0.89 -21.37
C ALA A 214 5.97 -1.90 -21.34
N LEU A 215 6.03 -2.73 -22.39
CA LEU A 215 7.03 -3.76 -22.59
C LEU A 215 8.23 -3.20 -23.37
N PRO A 216 9.43 -3.09 -22.78
CA PRO A 216 10.62 -2.61 -23.48
C PRO A 216 10.98 -3.51 -24.67
N LEU A 217 11.52 -2.93 -25.75
CA LEU A 217 11.84 -3.67 -26.98
C LEU A 217 12.73 -4.91 -26.75
N PRO A 218 13.82 -4.86 -25.96
CA PRO A 218 14.64 -6.05 -25.71
C PRO A 218 13.85 -7.19 -25.08
N GLU A 219 12.82 -6.87 -24.30
CA GLU A 219 11.96 -7.85 -23.66
C GLU A 219 10.87 -8.36 -24.62
N ALA A 220 10.28 -7.46 -25.42
CA ALA A 220 9.36 -7.82 -26.49
C ALA A 220 10.01 -8.79 -27.48
N GLU A 221 11.28 -8.56 -27.85
CA GLU A 221 12.03 -9.43 -28.75
C GLU A 221 12.21 -10.86 -28.20
N ARG A 222 12.28 -11.03 -26.87
CA ARG A 222 12.42 -12.34 -26.21
C ARG A 222 11.09 -13.05 -25.99
N ARG A 223 10.02 -12.30 -25.71
CA ARG A 223 8.75 -12.85 -25.20
C ARG A 223 7.64 -12.94 -26.22
N VAL A 224 7.68 -12.12 -27.27
CA VAL A 224 6.56 -12.02 -28.21
C VAL A 224 6.69 -13.10 -29.29
N ARG A 225 5.63 -13.90 -29.39
CA ARG A 225 5.45 -14.94 -30.39
C ARG A 225 4.34 -14.51 -31.33
N VAL A 226 4.66 -14.37 -32.61
CA VAL A 226 3.74 -13.87 -33.63
C VAL A 226 3.16 -15.02 -34.41
N TRP A 227 1.84 -15.14 -34.40
CA TRP A 227 1.08 -16.19 -35.07
C TRP A 227 0.47 -15.66 -36.36
N ARG A 228 0.46 -16.50 -37.40
CA ARG A 228 -0.23 -16.24 -38.67
C ARG A 228 -1.18 -17.40 -38.93
N GLY A 229 -2.45 -17.24 -38.57
CA GLY A 229 -3.42 -18.33 -38.62
C GLY A 229 -2.97 -19.51 -37.75
N SER A 230 -3.04 -20.73 -38.30
CA SER A 230 -2.63 -21.98 -37.64
C SER A 230 -1.15 -22.35 -37.84
N GLY A 231 -0.35 -21.48 -38.48
CA GLY A 231 1.08 -21.73 -38.70
C GLY A 231 1.93 -21.64 -37.42
N PRO A 232 3.21 -22.06 -37.46
CA PRO A 232 4.11 -21.94 -36.33
C PRO A 232 4.36 -20.48 -35.96
N ALA A 233 4.50 -20.21 -34.66
CA ALA A 233 4.80 -18.87 -34.19
C ALA A 233 6.22 -18.43 -34.58
N VAL A 234 6.38 -17.15 -34.90
CA VAL A 234 7.65 -16.52 -35.27
C VAL A 234 8.03 -15.48 -34.23
N GLY A 235 9.29 -15.44 -33.81
CA GLY A 235 9.79 -14.40 -32.89
C GLY A 235 9.92 -13.04 -33.56
N LEU A 236 9.79 -11.96 -32.77
CA LEU A 236 9.92 -10.57 -33.24
C LEU A 236 11.18 -10.30 -34.09
N PRO A 237 12.40 -10.75 -33.69
CA PRO A 237 13.62 -10.50 -34.47
C PRO A 237 13.60 -11.15 -35.86
N ALA A 238 12.98 -12.33 -35.98
CA ALA A 238 12.82 -13.01 -37.26
C ALA A 238 11.79 -12.30 -38.13
N LEU A 239 10.67 -11.86 -37.55
CA LEU A 239 9.65 -11.09 -38.25
C LEU A 239 10.20 -9.76 -38.78
N ARG A 240 11.07 -9.07 -38.02
CA ARG A 240 11.72 -7.83 -38.48
C ARG A 240 12.45 -7.99 -39.81
N ARG A 241 13.05 -9.16 -40.05
CA ARG A 241 13.80 -9.45 -41.29
C ARG A 241 12.89 -9.90 -42.43
N THR A 242 11.83 -10.65 -42.14
CA THR A 242 10.98 -11.29 -43.16
C THR A 242 9.74 -10.48 -43.53
N ASP A 243 9.25 -9.63 -42.64
CA ASP A 243 8.07 -8.79 -42.83
C ASP A 243 8.17 -7.52 -41.95
N PRO A 244 8.90 -6.48 -42.41
CA PRO A 244 9.06 -5.23 -41.67
C PRO A 244 7.74 -4.52 -41.36
N ALA A 245 6.76 -4.61 -42.26
CA ALA A 245 5.45 -3.98 -42.08
C ALA A 245 4.63 -4.71 -41.00
N GLY A 246 4.65 -6.04 -40.99
CA GLY A 246 4.05 -6.85 -39.93
C GLY A 246 4.74 -6.63 -38.58
N HIS A 247 6.07 -6.51 -38.56
CA HIS A 247 6.82 -6.16 -37.36
C HIS A 247 6.38 -4.80 -36.78
N ALA A 248 6.26 -3.77 -37.62
CA ALA A 248 5.75 -2.46 -37.19
C ALA A 248 4.32 -2.54 -36.64
N ALA A 249 3.43 -3.31 -37.29
CA ALA A 249 2.06 -3.53 -36.81
C ALA A 249 2.02 -4.20 -35.43
N VAL A 250 2.90 -5.18 -35.19
CA VAL A 250 3.02 -5.84 -33.88
C VAL A 250 3.50 -4.86 -32.81
N LEU A 251 4.53 -4.04 -33.10
CA LEU A 251 5.00 -3.03 -32.15
C LEU A 251 3.92 -1.99 -31.83
N GLN A 252 3.15 -1.57 -32.83
CA GLN A 252 2.01 -0.66 -32.62
C GLN A 252 0.92 -1.30 -31.75
N CYS A 253 0.62 -2.58 -31.96
CA CYS A 253 -0.31 -3.33 -31.12
C CYS A 253 0.17 -3.41 -29.67
N LEU A 254 1.45 -3.72 -29.45
CA LEU A 254 2.04 -3.80 -28.11
C LEU A 254 2.08 -2.43 -27.41
N ALA A 255 2.34 -1.36 -28.15
CA ALA A 255 2.33 0.01 -27.61
C ALA A 255 0.93 0.45 -27.15
N GLY A 256 -0.12 0.00 -27.83
CA GLY A 256 -1.52 0.24 -27.44
C GLY A 256 -2.07 -0.78 -26.44
N ALA A 257 -1.33 -1.86 -26.14
CA ALA A 257 -1.81 -2.94 -25.29
C ALA A 257 -1.89 -2.50 -23.82
N ARG A 258 -2.97 -2.92 -23.17
CA ARG A 258 -3.20 -2.70 -21.74
C ARG A 258 -3.47 -4.03 -21.05
N HIS A 259 -3.11 -4.13 -19.78
CA HIS A 259 -3.43 -5.28 -18.95
C HIS A 259 -4.00 -4.84 -17.61
N ALA A 260 -4.80 -5.71 -16.99
CA ALA A 260 -5.37 -5.43 -15.68
C ALA A 260 -4.37 -5.76 -14.56
N VAL A 261 -4.35 -4.89 -13.55
CA VAL A 261 -3.64 -5.08 -12.28
C VAL A 261 -4.58 -4.82 -11.11
N PRO A 262 -4.30 -5.37 -9.91
CA PRO A 262 -4.98 -4.98 -8.69
C PRO A 262 -4.87 -3.46 -8.43
N ALA A 263 -5.86 -2.89 -7.75
CA ALA A 263 -5.83 -1.48 -7.37
C ALA A 263 -4.77 -1.19 -6.31
N SER A 264 -4.54 -2.15 -5.40
CA SER A 264 -3.51 -2.06 -4.36
C SER A 264 -2.12 -1.79 -4.93
N ALA A 265 -1.83 -2.25 -6.14
CA ALA A 265 -0.56 -2.06 -6.84
C ALA A 265 -0.20 -0.58 -7.01
N LEU A 266 -1.19 0.23 -7.40
CA LEU A 266 -1.02 1.67 -7.56
C LEU A 266 -1.15 2.40 -6.21
N VAL A 267 -2.12 1.99 -5.40
CA VAL A 267 -2.41 2.64 -4.11
C VAL A 267 -1.21 2.56 -3.17
N ALA A 268 -0.43 1.48 -3.19
CA ALA A 268 0.77 1.37 -2.35
C ALA A 268 1.78 2.50 -2.61
N GLY A 269 2.05 2.80 -3.89
CA GLY A 269 2.97 3.88 -4.26
C GLY A 269 2.38 5.27 -4.00
N LEU A 270 1.09 5.46 -4.31
CA LEU A 270 0.38 6.70 -3.96
C LEU A 270 0.40 6.97 -2.45
N GLN A 271 0.29 5.91 -1.64
CA GLN A 271 0.35 6.00 -0.19
C GLN A 271 1.75 6.37 0.29
N ALA A 272 2.78 5.74 -0.24
CA ALA A 272 4.16 6.10 0.09
C ALA A 272 4.45 7.58 -0.22
N ARG A 273 4.03 8.06 -1.40
CA ARG A 273 4.16 9.48 -1.77
C ARG A 273 3.34 10.40 -0.86
N GLY A 274 2.07 10.06 -0.63
CA GLY A 274 1.17 10.85 0.19
C GLY A 274 1.66 10.99 1.63
N ASP A 275 2.24 9.94 2.20
CA ASP A 275 2.81 9.99 3.55
C ASP A 275 3.96 10.98 3.67
N ARG A 276 4.79 11.07 2.63
CA ARG A 276 5.93 12.00 2.56
C ARG A 276 5.48 13.44 2.30
N GLU A 277 4.54 13.63 1.38
CA GLU A 277 4.15 14.97 0.90
C GLU A 277 3.07 15.62 1.76
N LEU A 278 2.14 14.84 2.30
CA LEU A 278 0.96 15.33 3.02
C LEU A 278 0.94 14.93 4.50
N GLY A 279 1.72 13.90 4.86
CA GLY A 279 1.68 13.26 6.17
C GLY A 279 0.66 12.12 6.24
N VAL A 280 0.99 11.08 7.01
CA VAL A 280 0.18 9.85 7.17
C VAL A 280 -1.25 10.09 7.66
N TRP A 281 -1.51 11.23 8.32
CA TRP A 281 -2.82 11.61 8.86
C TRP A 281 -3.77 12.22 7.81
N LYS A 282 -3.34 12.37 6.55
CA LYS A 282 -4.18 12.85 5.46
C LYS A 282 -4.77 11.70 4.66
N ALA A 283 -6.07 11.80 4.37
CA ALA A 283 -6.72 10.91 3.44
C ALA A 283 -6.23 11.19 2.01
N LEU A 284 -6.01 10.14 1.22
CA LEU A 284 -5.60 10.24 -0.19
C LEU A 284 -6.76 10.31 -1.16
N SER A 285 -7.99 10.27 -0.65
CA SER A 285 -9.20 10.43 -1.45
C SER A 285 -9.17 11.76 -2.20
N GLY A 286 -9.45 11.71 -3.49
CA GLY A 286 -9.43 12.87 -4.38
C GLY A 286 -8.08 13.17 -5.03
N LEU A 287 -6.99 12.48 -4.70
CA LEU A 287 -5.73 12.64 -5.44
C LEU A 287 -5.87 12.15 -6.89
N PRO A 288 -5.27 12.86 -7.86
CA PRO A 288 -5.24 12.40 -9.25
C PRO A 288 -4.36 11.16 -9.39
N LEU A 289 -4.81 10.23 -10.24
CA LEU A 289 -3.99 9.11 -10.71
C LEU A 289 -3.31 9.48 -12.04
N PRO A 290 -2.27 8.74 -12.46
CA PRO A 290 -1.70 8.90 -13.79
C PRO A 290 -2.76 8.69 -14.87
N ASP A 291 -2.71 9.50 -15.94
CA ASP A 291 -3.72 9.51 -17.00
C ASP A 291 -3.78 8.18 -17.77
N GLU A 292 -2.70 7.41 -17.76
CA GLU A 292 -2.63 6.10 -18.40
C GLU A 292 -3.35 5.00 -17.63
N VAL A 293 -3.79 5.26 -16.39
CA VAL A 293 -4.49 4.31 -15.54
C VAL A 293 -5.99 4.46 -15.71
N GLU A 294 -6.69 3.37 -16.00
CA GLU A 294 -8.15 3.37 -16.14
C GLU A 294 -8.80 2.30 -15.27
N PRO A 295 -9.89 2.60 -14.54
CA PRO A 295 -10.63 1.55 -13.85
C PRO A 295 -11.25 0.58 -14.86
N VAL A 296 -11.16 -0.73 -14.61
CA VAL A 296 -11.73 -1.77 -15.48
C VAL A 296 -13.24 -1.62 -15.63
N GLN A 297 -13.90 -1.08 -14.61
CA GLN A 297 -15.33 -0.83 -14.54
C GLN A 297 -15.62 0.59 -14.05
N ALA A 298 -16.56 1.26 -14.70
CA ALA A 298 -17.10 2.52 -14.24
C ALA A 298 -18.24 2.30 -13.22
N PHE A 299 -18.31 3.18 -12.22
CA PHE A 299 -19.39 3.25 -11.25
C PHE A 299 -20.06 4.62 -11.33
N SER A 300 -21.39 4.65 -11.29
CA SER A 300 -22.12 5.91 -11.14
C SER A 300 -21.81 6.57 -9.80
N ALA A 301 -22.11 7.87 -9.65
CA ALA A 301 -21.91 8.56 -8.37
C ALA A 301 -22.67 7.88 -7.23
N ALA A 302 -23.94 7.50 -7.46
CA ALA A 302 -24.77 6.81 -6.48
C ALA A 302 -24.22 5.42 -6.12
N GLN A 303 -23.74 4.66 -7.11
CA GLN A 303 -23.09 3.37 -6.84
C GLN A 303 -21.80 3.55 -6.04
N ALA A 304 -20.96 4.53 -6.40
CA ALA A 304 -19.72 4.81 -5.69
C ALA A 304 -19.96 5.22 -4.24
N GLU A 305 -20.99 6.02 -3.98
CA GLU A 305 -21.40 6.41 -2.62
C GLU A 305 -21.88 5.21 -1.80
N ALA A 306 -22.76 4.37 -2.38
CA ALA A 306 -23.24 3.15 -1.74
C ALA A 306 -22.14 2.10 -1.51
N LEU A 307 -21.03 2.16 -2.27
CA LEU A 307 -19.89 1.27 -2.07
C LEU A 307 -18.86 1.82 -1.10
N ALA A 308 -18.75 3.15 -1.00
CA ALA A 308 -17.86 3.82 -0.07
C ALA A 308 -18.31 3.68 1.39
N ALA A 309 -19.59 3.40 1.67
CA ALA A 309 -20.09 3.07 3.00
C ALA A 309 -20.85 1.75 2.96
N ASP A 310 -20.64 0.87 3.94
CA ASP A 310 -21.46 -0.34 4.08
C ASP A 310 -22.07 -0.38 5.47
N PRO A 311 -23.21 0.29 5.70
CA PRO A 311 -23.80 0.40 7.03
C PRO A 311 -24.26 -0.95 7.59
N VAL A 312 -24.49 -1.96 6.73
CA VAL A 312 -24.96 -3.29 7.14
C VAL A 312 -23.79 -4.25 7.32
N GLY A 313 -22.96 -4.41 6.28
CA GLY A 313 -21.83 -5.34 6.27
C GLY A 313 -20.56 -4.79 6.92
N GLY A 314 -20.45 -3.48 7.11
CA GLY A 314 -19.31 -2.82 7.74
C GLY A 314 -18.00 -2.84 6.93
N ARG A 315 -18.06 -3.15 5.64
CA ARG A 315 -16.90 -3.32 4.75
C ARG A 315 -16.98 -2.37 3.56
N ALA A 316 -16.52 -1.15 3.78
CA ALA A 316 -16.40 -0.14 2.74
C ALA A 316 -15.43 -0.57 1.63
N ILE A 317 -15.67 -0.10 0.41
CA ILE A 317 -14.75 -0.28 -0.73
C ILE A 317 -14.21 1.10 -1.11
N ASN A 318 -12.90 1.25 -1.06
CA ASN A 318 -12.21 2.44 -1.57
C ASN A 318 -12.06 2.30 -3.08
N LEU A 319 -12.82 3.08 -3.84
CA LEU A 319 -12.89 2.96 -5.28
C LEU A 319 -11.84 3.80 -5.98
N VAL A 320 -11.29 3.28 -7.08
CA VAL A 320 -10.69 4.12 -8.13
C VAL A 320 -11.77 4.38 -9.17
N ARG A 321 -12.12 5.65 -9.37
CA ARG A 321 -13.20 6.05 -10.29
C ARG A 321 -12.78 7.18 -11.21
N SER A 322 -13.28 7.17 -12.43
CA SER A 322 -13.15 8.29 -13.36
C SER A 322 -14.12 9.40 -12.97
N VAL A 323 -13.60 10.61 -12.77
CA VAL A 323 -14.41 11.80 -12.51
C VAL A 323 -14.47 12.62 -13.80
N PRO A 324 -15.67 12.91 -14.35
CA PRO A 324 -15.81 13.73 -15.57
C PRO A 324 -15.03 15.04 -15.46
N GLY A 325 -14.19 15.33 -16.47
CA GLY A 325 -13.35 16.54 -16.52
C GLY A 325 -12.17 16.59 -15.54
N ARG A 326 -11.95 15.55 -14.72
CA ARG A 326 -10.88 15.53 -13.71
C ARG A 326 -10.03 14.26 -13.67
N GLY A 327 -10.29 13.32 -14.57
CA GLY A 327 -9.55 12.06 -14.68
C GLY A 327 -9.84 11.04 -13.57
N PRO A 328 -9.10 9.92 -13.54
CA PRO A 328 -9.20 8.89 -12.51
C PRO A 328 -8.74 9.40 -11.14
N ARG A 329 -9.50 9.07 -10.09
CA ARG A 329 -9.23 9.47 -8.69
C ARG A 329 -9.53 8.35 -7.72
N LEU A 330 -8.77 8.29 -6.63
CA LEU A 330 -9.11 7.48 -5.47
C LEU A 330 -10.32 8.10 -4.75
N TRP A 331 -11.26 7.27 -4.32
CA TRP A 331 -12.51 7.67 -3.68
C TRP A 331 -12.76 6.78 -2.47
N GLY A 332 -12.67 7.37 -1.28
CA GLY A 332 -12.76 6.67 0.00
C GLY A 332 -11.41 6.57 0.70
N ALA A 333 -11.46 6.45 2.02
CA ALA A 333 -10.30 6.25 2.88
C ALA A 333 -10.67 5.41 4.12
N ARG A 334 -11.56 4.43 3.94
CA ARG A 334 -12.10 3.59 5.02
C ARG A 334 -11.38 2.25 5.11
N THR A 335 -11.29 1.73 6.33
CA THR A 335 -10.79 0.39 6.62
C THR A 335 -11.92 -0.64 6.44
N LEU A 336 -11.63 -1.92 6.67
CA LEU A 336 -12.66 -2.96 6.79
C LEU A 336 -13.41 -2.93 8.13
N ALA A 337 -13.00 -2.08 9.10
CA ALA A 337 -13.71 -1.88 10.36
C ALA A 337 -14.60 -0.62 10.29
N ASP A 338 -15.46 -0.54 9.27
CA ASP A 338 -16.24 0.67 8.98
C ASP A 338 -17.24 1.03 10.10
N ARG A 339 -17.67 0.03 10.87
CA ARG A 339 -18.60 0.19 11.99
C ARG A 339 -17.95 0.77 13.25
N GLU A 340 -16.63 0.68 13.39
CA GLU A 340 -15.90 1.16 14.56
C GLU A 340 -15.46 2.61 14.38
N PRO A 341 -16.04 3.60 15.09
CA PRO A 341 -15.75 5.02 14.83
C PRO A 341 -14.29 5.44 15.03
N GLU A 342 -13.52 4.67 15.80
CA GLU A 342 -12.10 4.90 16.08
C GLU A 342 -11.18 4.26 15.03
N SER A 343 -11.61 3.15 14.43
CA SER A 343 -10.85 2.36 13.44
C SER A 343 -11.31 2.57 12.00
N ARG A 344 -12.38 3.35 11.78
CA ARG A 344 -13.05 3.51 10.48
C ARG A 344 -12.12 3.97 9.35
N TYR A 345 -11.15 4.83 9.65
CA TYR A 345 -10.37 5.53 8.63
C TYR A 345 -8.92 5.07 8.54
N VAL A 346 -8.46 4.83 7.32
CA VAL A 346 -7.06 4.51 6.98
C VAL A 346 -6.07 5.52 7.60
N PRO A 347 -6.20 6.85 7.38
CA PRO A 347 -5.23 7.80 7.95
C PRO A 347 -5.19 7.78 9.48
N VAL A 348 -6.30 7.49 10.16
CA VAL A 348 -6.33 7.39 11.62
C VAL A 348 -5.56 6.16 12.07
N ARG A 349 -5.85 4.98 11.51
CA ARG A 349 -5.13 3.75 11.86
C ARG A 349 -3.63 3.87 11.58
N ARG A 350 -3.26 4.44 10.43
CA ARG A 350 -1.86 4.58 10.03
C ARG A 350 -1.13 5.63 10.87
N LEU A 351 -1.78 6.72 11.26
CA LEU A 351 -1.23 7.68 12.23
C LEU A 351 -0.89 7.01 13.57
N LEU A 352 -1.80 6.19 14.11
CA LEU A 352 -1.54 5.47 15.35
C LEU A 352 -0.35 4.51 15.24
N ALA A 353 -0.22 3.81 14.09
CA ALA A 353 0.91 2.95 13.82
C ALA A 353 2.23 3.74 13.79
N GLU A 354 2.28 4.84 13.03
CA GLU A 354 3.49 5.66 12.90
C GLU A 354 3.93 6.31 14.22
N LEU A 355 2.97 6.82 14.99
CA LEU A 355 3.22 7.33 16.34
C LEU A 355 3.79 6.25 17.25
N THR A 356 3.20 5.04 17.20
CA THR A 356 3.70 3.90 17.99
C THR A 356 5.12 3.53 17.58
N ALA A 357 5.42 3.48 16.28
CA ALA A 357 6.76 3.20 15.77
C ALA A 357 7.76 4.27 16.22
N ALA A 358 7.39 5.55 16.16
CA ALA A 358 8.23 6.66 16.59
C ALA A 358 8.58 6.60 18.08
N LEU A 359 7.58 6.36 18.94
CA LEU A 359 7.80 6.20 20.38
C LEU A 359 8.69 4.98 20.68
N ARG A 360 8.44 3.83 20.03
CA ARG A 360 9.29 2.62 20.19
C ARG A 360 10.75 2.88 19.83
N ARG A 361 11.02 3.60 18.73
CA ARG A 361 12.39 3.95 18.33
C ARG A 361 13.09 4.79 19.39
N ARG A 362 12.41 5.77 19.99
CA ARG A 362 12.96 6.60 21.07
C ARG A 362 13.22 5.79 22.34
N PHE A 363 12.27 4.97 22.76
CA PHE A 363 12.36 4.21 24.01
C PHE A 363 13.42 3.10 23.97
N ASP A 364 13.64 2.50 22.80
CA ASP A 364 14.71 1.53 22.59
C ASP A 364 16.10 2.15 22.80
N LEU A 365 16.28 3.43 22.46
CA LEU A 365 17.54 4.15 22.71
C LEU A 365 17.69 4.45 24.21
N LEU A 366 16.64 4.95 24.86
CA LEU A 366 16.65 5.27 26.29
C LEU A 366 16.92 4.05 27.17
N SER A 367 16.28 2.92 26.86
CA SER A 367 16.42 1.68 27.64
C SER A 367 17.85 1.12 27.64
N ARG A 368 18.68 1.48 26.66
CA ARG A 368 20.07 1.04 26.54
C ARG A 368 21.09 1.98 27.18
N GLN A 369 20.68 3.13 27.71
CA GLN A 369 21.61 4.09 28.30
C GLN A 369 22.14 3.61 29.67
N PRO A 370 23.46 3.74 29.94
CA PRO A 370 24.04 3.40 31.23
C PRO A 370 23.54 4.38 32.32
N ARG A 371 22.96 3.85 33.40
CA ARG A 371 22.42 4.67 34.50
C ARG A 371 23.48 4.91 35.59
N ARG A 372 23.83 6.17 35.86
CA ARG A 372 24.68 6.53 37.01
C ARG A 372 23.84 6.60 38.29
N ARG A 373 24.27 5.90 39.35
CA ARG A 373 23.75 6.09 40.72
C ARG A 373 24.62 7.14 41.44
N GLY A 374 24.03 8.20 42.00
CA GLY A 374 24.72 9.22 42.79
C GLY A 374 24.02 10.59 42.80
N ALA A 375 24.52 11.54 43.60
CA ALA A 375 23.89 12.83 43.97
C ALA A 375 23.71 13.89 42.85
N GLY A 376 23.78 13.48 41.59
CA GLY A 376 23.37 14.23 40.39
C GLY A 376 22.53 13.32 39.47
N ALA A 377 21.60 12.57 40.09
CA ALA A 377 21.00 11.36 39.54
C ALA A 377 20.26 11.60 38.22
N THR A 378 20.51 10.72 37.26
CA THR A 378 19.67 10.56 36.06
C THR A 378 18.20 10.38 36.48
N PRO A 379 17.24 11.13 35.90
CA PRO A 379 15.82 10.97 36.20
C PRO A 379 15.38 9.50 36.06
N PRO A 380 14.39 9.02 36.84
CA PRO A 380 13.91 7.65 36.71
C PRO A 380 13.38 7.40 35.29
N LEU A 381 13.51 6.15 34.80
CA LEU A 381 13.19 5.82 33.41
C LEU A 381 11.77 6.25 33.01
N TRP A 382 10.78 6.03 33.88
CA TRP A 382 9.39 6.40 33.59
C TRP A 382 9.22 7.91 33.31
N GLN A 383 10.01 8.76 33.99
CA GLN A 383 9.98 10.20 33.76
C GLN A 383 10.60 10.55 32.42
N GLN A 384 11.74 9.93 32.08
CA GLN A 384 12.37 10.11 30.76
C GLN A 384 11.46 9.62 29.62
N LEU A 385 10.75 8.50 29.81
CA LEU A 385 9.80 7.98 28.83
C LEU A 385 8.66 8.98 28.61
N ALA A 386 8.10 9.56 29.69
CA ALA A 386 7.06 10.57 29.60
C ALA A 386 7.55 11.84 28.88
N GLU A 387 8.72 12.34 29.25
CA GLU A 387 9.34 13.52 28.62
C GLU A 387 9.62 13.29 27.12
N GLN A 388 10.17 12.14 26.73
CA GLN A 388 10.42 11.83 25.32
C GLN A 388 9.12 11.62 24.53
N ALA A 389 8.07 11.08 25.16
CA ALA A 389 6.78 10.94 24.52
C ALA A 389 6.12 12.31 24.29
N ASP A 390 6.18 13.21 25.28
CA ASP A 390 5.66 14.58 25.15
C ASP A 390 6.38 15.34 24.04
N LEU A 391 7.70 15.31 24.00
CA LEU A 391 8.50 15.94 22.94
C LEU A 391 8.16 15.41 21.55
N GLU A 392 7.97 14.10 21.40
CA GLU A 392 7.58 13.51 20.12
C GLU A 392 6.18 13.99 19.72
N LEU A 393 5.18 13.82 20.60
CA LEU A 393 3.78 14.17 20.32
C LEU A 393 3.60 15.68 20.05
N HIS A 394 4.35 16.53 20.74
CA HIS A 394 4.41 17.95 20.46
C HIS A 394 4.81 18.22 19.02
N GLY A 395 5.85 17.54 18.52
CA GLY A 395 6.28 17.66 17.13
C GLY A 395 5.23 17.19 16.11
N TRP A 396 4.41 16.19 16.46
CA TRP A 396 3.29 15.78 15.60
C TRP A 396 2.14 16.79 15.60
N TRP A 397 1.82 17.37 16.77
CA TRP A 397 0.84 18.44 16.88
C TRP A 397 1.27 19.69 16.10
N ASP A 398 2.53 20.11 16.22
CA ASP A 398 3.09 21.27 15.51
C ASP A 398 3.01 21.13 13.98
N ARG A 399 3.12 19.90 13.46
CA ARG A 399 2.91 19.57 12.03
C ARG A 399 1.43 19.46 11.63
N GLY A 400 0.49 19.69 12.55
CA GLY A 400 -0.94 19.61 12.31
C GLY A 400 -1.49 18.18 12.18
N ALA A 401 -0.80 17.17 12.74
CA ALA A 401 -1.28 15.80 12.76
C ALA A 401 -2.36 15.54 13.83
N LEU A 402 -2.33 16.34 14.91
CA LEU A 402 -3.24 16.24 16.04
C LEU A 402 -4.12 17.50 16.13
N LEU A 403 -5.37 17.34 16.60
CA LEU A 403 -6.35 18.42 16.73
C LEU A 403 -6.19 19.16 18.06
N GLY A 404 -6.28 20.48 18.07
CA GLY A 404 -6.32 21.29 19.29
C GLY A 404 -5.55 22.59 19.13
N ALA A 405 -6.04 23.67 19.76
CA ALA A 405 -5.38 24.98 19.70
C ALA A 405 -4.11 25.02 20.55
N LYS A 406 -4.01 24.14 21.55
CA LYS A 406 -2.85 23.96 22.42
C LYS A 406 -2.54 22.47 22.63
N PRO A 407 -1.29 22.10 22.99
CA PRO A 407 -0.90 20.69 23.14
C PRO A 407 -1.79 19.90 24.11
N ALA A 408 -2.22 20.52 25.21
CA ALA A 408 -3.07 19.89 26.23
C ALA A 408 -4.49 19.52 25.74
N GLU A 409 -4.96 20.09 24.63
CA GLU A 409 -6.21 19.67 23.96
C GLU A 409 -5.95 18.54 22.96
N ALA A 410 -4.72 18.45 22.45
CA ALA A 410 -4.35 17.54 21.37
C ALA A 410 -3.89 16.18 21.86
N TYR A 411 -3.19 16.12 22.98
CA TYR A 411 -2.73 14.86 23.55
C TYR A 411 -2.48 14.97 25.05
N PHE A 412 -2.37 13.82 25.71
CA PHE A 412 -1.82 13.72 27.05
C PHE A 412 -0.92 12.50 27.17
N VAL A 413 0.05 12.58 28.08
CA VAL A 413 0.96 11.49 28.43
C VAL A 413 0.93 11.26 29.94
N ARG A 414 0.80 10.00 30.35
CA ARG A 414 0.92 9.60 31.76
C ARG A 414 1.87 8.40 31.86
N CYS A 415 2.85 8.50 32.75
CA CYS A 415 3.73 7.39 33.10
C CYS A 415 4.18 7.53 34.55
N GLY A 416 4.08 6.46 35.33
CA GLY A 416 4.73 6.40 36.64
C GLY A 416 3.98 5.58 37.69
N PRO A 417 4.62 5.34 38.84
CA PRO A 417 4.02 4.64 39.98
C PRO A 417 2.75 5.36 40.46
N GLY A 418 1.68 4.61 40.72
CA GLY A 418 0.41 5.16 41.20
C GLY A 418 -0.43 5.91 40.15
N LEU A 419 0.14 6.21 38.97
CA LEU A 419 -0.58 6.80 37.84
C LEU A 419 -0.96 5.75 36.79
N THR A 420 0.03 4.98 36.34
CA THR A 420 -0.13 3.96 35.29
C THR A 420 0.50 2.62 35.64
N GLN A 421 1.21 2.54 36.76
CA GLN A 421 1.93 1.34 37.21
C GLN A 421 1.45 0.94 38.60
N THR A 422 1.20 -0.36 38.74
CA THR A 422 0.99 -1.00 40.04
C THR A 422 2.32 -1.14 40.80
N GLU A 423 2.27 -1.38 42.10
CA GLU A 423 3.47 -1.67 42.89
C GLU A 423 4.20 -2.93 42.40
N ALA A 424 3.47 -3.96 41.98
CA ALA A 424 4.03 -5.18 41.43
C ALA A 424 4.79 -4.93 40.12
N GLU A 425 4.25 -4.09 39.22
CA GLU A 425 4.93 -3.68 37.99
C GLU A 425 6.19 -2.85 38.28
N THR A 426 6.09 -1.92 39.23
CA THR A 426 7.21 -1.08 39.65
C THR A 426 8.35 -1.95 40.20
N ARG A 427 8.04 -2.94 41.05
CA ARG A 427 9.02 -3.89 41.60
C ARG A 427 9.63 -4.79 40.52
N ALA A 428 8.84 -5.16 39.51
CA ALA A 428 9.29 -5.93 38.35
C ALA A 428 10.04 -5.09 37.30
N GLY A 429 10.18 -3.77 37.50
CA GLY A 429 10.81 -2.87 36.53
C GLY A 429 10.02 -2.69 35.24
N ARG A 430 8.71 -2.96 35.25
CA ARG A 430 7.81 -2.77 34.10
C ARG A 430 7.23 -1.37 34.13
N HIS A 431 7.30 -0.66 33.00
CA HIS A 431 6.77 0.69 32.87
C HIS A 431 5.66 0.73 31.83
N THR A 432 4.48 1.21 32.24
CA THR A 432 3.32 1.40 31.35
C THR A 432 3.17 2.90 31.05
N LEU A 433 3.11 3.24 29.76
CA LEU A 433 2.85 4.58 29.25
C LEU A 433 1.41 4.64 28.73
N LEU A 434 0.62 5.57 29.26
CA LEU A 434 -0.72 5.86 28.74
C LEU A 434 -0.67 7.14 27.92
N VAL A 435 -1.13 7.07 26.69
CA VAL A 435 -1.19 8.20 25.75
C VAL A 435 -2.62 8.34 25.25
N GLY A 436 -3.17 9.55 25.31
CA GLY A 436 -4.42 9.91 24.63
C GLY A 436 -4.16 10.92 23.53
N LEU A 437 -4.92 10.82 22.43
CA LEU A 437 -4.72 11.60 21.21
C LEU A 437 -6.06 12.12 20.67
N ALA A 438 -6.09 13.37 20.24
CA ALA A 438 -7.16 13.95 19.44
C ALA A 438 -6.75 13.93 17.96
N VAL A 439 -7.39 13.06 17.17
CA VAL A 439 -7.01 12.82 15.76
C VAL A 439 -8.01 13.43 14.78
N LEU A 440 -7.50 13.87 13.62
CA LEU A 440 -8.31 14.30 12.49
C LEU A 440 -9.08 13.11 11.88
N LYS A 441 -10.41 13.18 11.86
CA LYS A 441 -11.24 12.26 11.08
C LYS A 441 -11.59 12.91 9.73
N PRO A 442 -11.40 12.23 8.59
CA PRO A 442 -11.82 12.76 7.29
C PRO A 442 -13.29 13.18 7.30
N GLY A 443 -13.58 14.39 6.82
CA GLY A 443 -14.94 14.86 6.60
C GLY A 443 -15.46 14.27 5.30
N GLU A 444 -16.38 13.31 5.37
CA GLU A 444 -16.89 12.64 4.17
C GLU A 444 -18.05 13.39 3.51
N PHE A 445 -18.78 14.21 4.28
CA PHE A 445 -19.88 15.03 3.77
C PHE A 445 -19.80 16.41 4.40
N GLN A 446 -19.84 17.44 3.55
CA GLN A 446 -20.10 18.81 3.98
C GLN A 446 -21.48 19.20 3.46
N VAL A 447 -22.39 19.54 4.38
CA VAL A 447 -23.73 20.01 4.03
C VAL A 447 -23.71 21.53 4.04
N LEU A 448 -23.83 22.14 2.85
CA LEU A 448 -24.06 23.57 2.72
C LEU A 448 -25.55 23.83 2.85
N ARG A 449 -25.96 24.47 3.95
CA ARG A 449 -27.32 24.98 4.12
C ARG A 449 -27.31 26.47 3.83
N LEU A 450 -27.78 26.84 2.63
CA LEU A 450 -27.99 28.22 2.24
C LEU A 450 -29.41 28.63 2.66
N VAL A 451 -29.52 29.72 3.42
CA VAL A 451 -30.80 30.30 3.82
C VAL A 451 -30.84 31.72 3.25
N TRP A 452 -31.91 32.02 2.52
CA TRP A 452 -32.21 33.40 2.11
C TRP A 452 -33.37 33.92 2.96
N PRO A 453 -33.33 35.18 3.41
CA PRO A 453 -34.50 35.82 3.98
C PRO A 453 -35.55 36.02 2.89
N ASP A 454 -36.82 35.85 3.26
CA ASP A 454 -37.92 36.37 2.45
C ASP A 454 -37.95 37.88 2.64
N ALA A 455 -37.87 38.64 1.55
CA ALA A 455 -37.81 40.10 1.61
C ALA A 455 -39.14 40.74 2.07
N ALA A 456 -40.20 39.93 2.21
CA ALA A 456 -41.53 40.35 2.62
C ALA A 456 -41.93 39.95 4.05
N ALA A 457 -40.99 39.46 4.88
CA ALA A 457 -41.24 39.04 6.27
C ALA A 457 -40.80 40.08 7.31
#